data_AF-A0A0D2HIQ4-F1
#
_entry.id   AF-A0A0D2HIQ4-F1
#
_cell.length_a   1.000
_cell.length_b   1.000
_cell.length_c   1.000
_cell.angle_alpha   90.00
_cell.angle_beta   90.00
_cell.angle_gamma   90.00
#
_symmetry.space_group_name_H-M   'P 1'
#
loop_
_entity.id
_entity.type
_entity.pdbx_description
1 polymer ?
#
loop_
_entity_poly.entity_id
_entity_poly.type
_entity_poly.pdbx_seq_one_letter_code
_entity_poly.pdbx_strand_id
1 'polypeptide(L)'
;MVAVEVGHSDTHNSTVLWCPALRLVVAGDVVYGDVHQMLGEANTHALRMEWVRALDIVSSLNLASVVPGHRRPSELDGPWHVEASRKYILDFDKLAENGECRNARDLVGKMKELWPTRFNDGALIVGAINAFKVKEKEAKKKKQGAEKL
;
A
#
# COMPACT_ATOMS: atom_id res chain seq x y z
N MET A 1 12.80 9.88 20.45
CA MET A 1 11.89 9.17 19.53
C MET A 1 11.77 7.73 19.99
N VAL A 2 10.65 7.08 19.70
CA VAL A 2 10.36 5.68 20.03
C VAL A 2 10.08 4.93 18.74
N ALA A 3 10.69 3.77 18.56
CA ALA A 3 10.36 2.87 17.45
C ALA A 3 9.02 2.19 17.73
N VAL A 4 8.11 2.20 16.75
CA VAL A 4 6.82 1.52 16.83
C VAL A 4 6.74 0.54 15.67
N GLU A 5 6.71 -0.76 15.99
CA GLU A 5 6.48 -1.80 15.00
C GLU A 5 5.02 -1.75 14.52
N VAL A 6 4.82 -1.84 13.20
CA VAL A 6 3.49 -1.73 12.58
C VAL A 6 3.11 -2.95 11.74
N GLY A 7 4.02 -3.91 11.59
CA GLY A 7 3.77 -5.15 10.85
C GLY A 7 4.17 -5.05 9.39
N HIS A 8 3.26 -5.37 8.46
CA HIS A 8 3.55 -5.38 7.02
C HIS A 8 3.13 -4.05 6.36
N SER A 9 3.99 -3.51 5.50
CA SER A 9 3.71 -2.37 4.60
C SER A 9 4.15 -2.69 3.16
N ASP A 10 4.95 -1.83 2.54
CA ASP A 10 5.73 -2.12 1.33
C ASP A 10 6.66 -3.36 1.48
N THR A 11 7.04 -3.72 2.71
CA THR A 11 7.75 -4.95 3.08
C THR A 11 7.34 -5.47 4.47
N HIS A 12 7.99 -6.53 4.96
CA HIS A 12 7.71 -7.14 6.26
C HIS A 12 8.38 -6.40 7.44
N ASN A 13 7.78 -6.51 8.63
CA ASN A 13 8.34 -6.03 9.90
C ASN A 13 8.71 -4.53 9.89
N SER A 14 7.87 -3.73 9.26
CA SER A 14 8.03 -2.29 9.16
C SER A 14 7.87 -1.60 10.51
N THR A 15 8.62 -0.52 10.67
CA THR A 15 8.69 0.28 11.89
C THR A 15 8.59 1.76 11.54
N VAL A 16 7.89 2.53 12.36
CA VAL A 16 7.87 4.00 12.28
C VAL A 16 8.59 4.61 13.49
N LEU A 17 9.11 5.82 13.36
CA LEU A 17 9.68 6.57 14.48
C LEU A 17 8.69 7.60 14.99
N TRP A 18 8.26 7.43 16.24
CA TRP A 18 7.32 8.32 16.92
C TRP A 18 8.04 9.33 17.82
N CYS A 19 7.69 10.62 17.69
CA CYS A 19 8.13 11.70 18.56
C CYS A 19 6.93 12.29 19.33
N PRO A 20 6.62 11.81 20.55
CA PRO A 20 5.47 12.28 21.32
C PRO A 20 5.45 13.80 21.55
N ALA A 21 6.60 14.39 21.88
CA ALA A 21 6.73 15.81 22.19
C ALA A 21 6.36 16.73 21.01
N LEU A 22 6.57 16.26 19.77
CA LEU A 22 6.23 16.99 18.54
C LEU A 22 4.94 16.49 17.90
N ARG A 23 4.34 15.45 18.46
CA ARG A 23 3.28 14.66 17.82
C ARG A 23 3.61 14.31 16.36
N LEU A 24 4.86 13.91 16.11
CA LEU A 24 5.40 13.68 14.76
C LEU A 24 5.76 12.21 14.55
N VAL A 25 5.39 11.66 13.40
CA VAL A 25 5.87 10.34 12.92
C VAL A 25 6.79 10.51 11.71
N VAL A 26 7.95 9.86 11.73
CA VAL A 26 8.72 9.56 10.52
C VAL A 26 8.33 8.15 10.07
N ALA A 27 7.61 8.06 8.95
CA ALA A 27 6.83 6.88 8.62
C ALA A 27 7.59 5.83 7.80
N GLY A 28 8.72 6.19 7.19
CA GLY A 28 9.30 5.36 6.15
C GLY A 28 8.25 5.00 5.09
N ASP A 29 8.33 3.78 4.56
CA ASP A 29 7.41 3.30 3.52
C ASP A 29 6.10 2.73 4.07
N VAL A 30 5.74 3.09 5.31
CA VAL A 30 4.39 2.87 5.85
C VAL A 30 3.41 3.91 5.33
N VAL A 31 3.85 5.16 5.12
CA VAL A 31 3.01 6.28 4.66
C VAL A 31 3.66 6.96 3.45
N TYR A 32 2.87 7.21 2.42
CA TYR A 32 3.27 7.84 1.17
C TYR A 32 2.53 9.17 0.96
N GLY A 33 3.17 10.09 0.24
CA GLY A 33 2.55 11.31 -0.29
C GLY A 33 1.92 11.10 -1.67
N ASP A 34 1.92 12.15 -2.50
CA ASP A 34 1.31 12.17 -3.84
C ASP A 34 2.14 11.43 -4.91
N VAL A 35 2.43 10.15 -4.65
CA VAL A 35 3.15 9.22 -5.52
C VAL A 35 2.49 7.84 -5.47
N HIS A 36 2.72 7.00 -6.47
CA HIS A 36 2.27 5.61 -6.44
C HIS A 36 3.02 4.80 -5.37
N GLN A 37 2.27 4.06 -4.55
CA GLN A 37 2.80 3.22 -3.47
C GLN A 37 3.40 1.92 -3.99
N MET A 38 4.49 1.44 -3.36
CA MET A 38 5.12 0.17 -3.70
C MET A 38 4.32 -1.01 -3.09
N LEU A 39 3.37 -1.57 -3.83
CA LEU A 39 2.60 -2.76 -3.41
C LEU A 39 3.24 -4.09 -3.85
N GLY A 40 4.54 -4.10 -4.16
CA GLY A 40 5.24 -5.27 -4.71
C GLY A 40 5.19 -6.49 -3.79
N GLU A 41 5.37 -6.28 -2.47
CA GLU A 41 5.28 -7.34 -1.46
C GLU A 41 3.89 -7.43 -0.83
N ALA A 42 3.12 -6.33 -0.81
CA ALA A 42 1.69 -6.32 -0.47
C ALA A 42 0.80 -6.86 -1.63
N ASN A 43 1.18 -8.03 -2.17
CA ASN A 43 0.63 -8.57 -3.42
C ASN A 43 -0.61 -9.45 -3.25
N THR A 44 -1.11 -9.65 -2.03
CA THR A 44 -2.38 -10.32 -1.75
C THR A 44 -3.34 -9.39 -1.03
N HIS A 45 -4.64 -9.70 -1.09
CA HIS A 45 -5.64 -8.98 -0.30
C HIS A 45 -5.29 -8.97 1.19
N ALA A 46 -4.88 -10.11 1.74
CA ALA A 46 -4.49 -10.22 3.15
C ALA A 46 -3.35 -9.25 3.49
N LEU A 47 -2.27 -9.25 2.71
CA LEU A 47 -1.11 -8.37 2.91
C LEU A 47 -1.46 -6.88 2.77
N ARG A 48 -2.35 -6.52 1.84
CA ARG A 48 -2.86 -5.15 1.74
C ARG A 48 -3.66 -4.76 2.98
N MET A 49 -4.48 -5.65 3.52
CA MET A 49 -5.22 -5.38 4.77
C MET A 49 -4.28 -5.33 5.99
N GLU A 50 -3.14 -6.00 5.97
CA GLU A 50 -2.11 -5.82 7.01
C GLU A 50 -1.52 -4.42 6.97
N TRP A 51 -1.24 -3.88 5.78
CA TRP A 51 -0.79 -2.50 5.64
C TRP A 51 -1.87 -1.48 6.06
N VAL A 52 -3.15 -1.76 5.78
CA VAL A 52 -4.25 -0.94 6.32
C VAL A 52 -4.22 -0.94 7.86
N ARG A 53 -3.97 -2.09 8.50
CA ARG A 53 -3.79 -2.16 9.98
C ARG A 53 -2.55 -1.41 10.46
N ALA A 54 -1.45 -1.45 9.70
CA ALA A 54 -0.26 -0.65 10.02
C ALA A 54 -0.58 0.85 10.04
N LEU A 55 -1.41 1.33 9.10
CA LEU A 55 -1.90 2.71 9.08
C LEU A 55 -2.83 3.02 10.27
N ASP A 56 -3.62 2.06 10.76
CA ASP A 56 -4.44 2.24 11.97
C ASP A 56 -3.56 2.46 13.22
N ILE A 57 -2.47 1.70 13.34
CA ILE A 57 -1.49 1.89 14.43
C ILE A 57 -0.92 3.31 14.36
N VAL A 58 -0.49 3.77 13.19
CA VAL A 58 0.04 5.13 13.01
C VAL A 58 -1.01 6.19 13.34
N SER A 59 -2.25 6.04 12.85
CA SER A 59 -3.37 6.96 13.14
C SER A 59 -3.68 7.07 14.64
N SER A 60 -3.44 6.02 15.42
CA SER A 60 -3.70 6.01 16.86
C SER A 60 -2.75 6.90 17.69
N LEU A 61 -1.63 7.34 17.11
CA LEU A 61 -0.59 8.11 17.82
C LEU A 61 -0.93 9.59 18.05
N ASN A 62 -2.17 10.04 17.84
CA ASN A 62 -2.59 11.45 17.99
C ASN A 62 -1.65 12.42 17.23
N LEU A 63 -1.60 12.26 15.92
CA LEU A 63 -0.65 12.93 15.04
C LEU A 63 -0.90 14.44 14.93
N ALA A 64 0.18 15.22 14.84
CA ALA A 64 0.15 16.61 14.35
C ALA A 64 0.86 16.73 12.99
N SER A 65 1.88 15.90 12.75
CA SER A 65 2.60 15.84 11.48
C SER A 65 3.08 14.41 11.18
N VAL A 66 3.21 14.09 9.90
CA VAL A 66 3.75 12.82 9.42
C VAL A 66 4.69 13.12 8.26
N VAL A 67 5.90 12.58 8.34
CA VAL A 67 6.91 12.62 7.28
C VAL A 67 6.81 11.30 6.49
N PRO A 68 6.24 11.32 5.26
CA PRO A 68 6.14 10.12 4.42
C PRO A 68 7.50 9.72 3.85
N GLY A 69 7.69 8.43 3.56
CA GLY A 69 8.92 7.90 2.96
C GLY A 69 9.14 8.37 1.52
N HIS A 70 8.07 8.41 0.73
CA HIS A 70 8.06 8.90 -0.64
C HIS A 70 6.97 9.95 -0.86
N ARG A 71 7.33 11.10 -1.41
CA ARG A 71 6.44 12.25 -1.67
C ARG A 71 6.95 13.13 -2.80
N ARG A 72 6.15 14.09 -3.25
CA ARG A 72 6.64 15.16 -4.15
C ARG A 72 7.66 16.05 -3.42
N PRO A 73 8.65 16.64 -4.13
CA PRO A 73 9.63 17.53 -3.51
C PRO A 73 9.04 18.73 -2.75
N SER A 74 7.91 19.27 -3.22
CA SER A 74 7.25 20.44 -2.64
C SER A 74 6.07 20.12 -1.73
N GLU A 75 5.84 18.83 -1.44
CA GLU A 75 4.69 18.39 -0.66
C GLU A 75 4.94 18.54 0.83
N LEU A 76 3.98 19.14 1.54
CA LEU A 76 4.07 19.37 2.99
C LEU A 76 3.92 18.07 3.78
N ASP A 77 4.57 18.02 4.95
CA ASP A 77 4.34 16.98 5.95
C ASP A 77 2.99 17.20 6.63
N GLY A 78 2.25 16.12 6.86
CA GLY A 78 0.91 16.25 7.44
C GLY A 78 0.19 14.93 7.68
N PRO A 79 -0.75 14.90 8.65
CA PRO A 79 -1.45 13.69 9.04
C PRO A 79 -2.38 13.15 7.95
N TRP A 80 -2.78 13.99 6.97
CA TRP A 80 -3.64 13.57 5.86
C TRP A 80 -2.99 12.51 4.95
N HIS A 81 -1.66 12.40 4.94
CA HIS A 81 -0.95 11.35 4.18
C HIS A 81 -1.33 9.94 4.63
N VAL A 82 -1.67 9.76 5.90
CA VAL A 82 -2.09 8.45 6.43
C VAL A 82 -3.38 8.00 5.76
N GLU A 83 -4.38 8.88 5.68
CA GLU A 83 -5.66 8.57 5.04
C GLU A 83 -5.54 8.49 3.52
N ALA A 84 -4.72 9.35 2.90
CA ALA A 84 -4.43 9.26 1.47
C ALA A 84 -3.74 7.93 1.08
N SER A 85 -2.85 7.43 1.95
CA SER A 85 -2.19 6.14 1.79
C SER A 85 -3.18 4.98 1.94
N ARG A 86 -4.06 5.05 2.96
CA ARG A 86 -5.11 4.06 3.20
C ARG A 86 -6.04 3.97 2.00
N LYS A 87 -6.55 5.10 1.53
CA LYS A 87 -7.47 5.15 0.39
C LYS A 87 -6.85 4.55 -0.86
N TYR A 88 -5.58 4.86 -1.15
CA TYR A 88 -4.88 4.30 -2.29
C TYR A 88 -4.79 2.76 -2.24
N ILE A 89 -4.46 2.20 -1.06
CA ILE A 89 -4.39 0.73 -0.86
C ILE A 89 -5.78 0.10 -1.07
N LEU A 90 -6.84 0.71 -0.54
CA LEU A 90 -8.20 0.22 -0.68
C LEU A 90 -8.72 0.30 -2.12
N ASP A 91 -8.39 1.37 -2.85
CA ASP A 91 -8.73 1.49 -4.27
C ASP A 91 -8.02 0.41 -5.10
N PHE A 92 -6.72 0.20 -4.85
CA PHE A 92 -5.93 -0.85 -5.49
C PHE A 92 -6.50 -2.24 -5.19
N ASP A 93 -6.78 -2.53 -3.92
CA ASP A 93 -7.34 -3.80 -3.46
C ASP A 93 -8.69 -4.08 -4.12
N LYS A 94 -9.60 -3.11 -4.11
CA LYS A 94 -10.91 -3.23 -4.74
C LYS A 94 -10.78 -3.59 -6.22
N LEU A 95 -9.96 -2.87 -6.99
CA LEU A 95 -9.78 -3.13 -8.41
C LEU A 95 -9.08 -4.47 -8.69
N ALA A 96 -8.17 -4.89 -7.81
CA ALA A 96 -7.51 -6.17 -7.92
C ALA A 96 -8.47 -7.34 -7.63
N GLU A 97 -9.45 -7.18 -6.74
CA GLU A 97 -10.31 -8.27 -6.26
C GLU A 97 -11.72 -8.31 -6.84
N ASN A 98 -12.28 -7.19 -7.30
CA ASN A 98 -13.68 -7.11 -7.77
C ASN A 98 -13.95 -7.78 -9.14
N GLY A 99 -12.92 -8.27 -9.83
CA GLY A 99 -13.04 -8.93 -11.14
C GLY A 99 -13.14 -7.99 -12.34
N GLU A 100 -13.03 -6.67 -12.16
CA GLU A 100 -13.06 -5.71 -13.26
C GLU A 100 -11.75 -5.66 -14.05
N CYS A 101 -10.62 -5.98 -13.42
CA CYS A 101 -9.31 -6.04 -14.05
C CYS A 101 -8.96 -7.49 -14.41
N ARG A 102 -8.65 -7.77 -15.68
CA ARG A 102 -8.31 -9.12 -16.15
C ARG A 102 -6.82 -9.42 -16.01
N ASN A 103 -6.00 -8.38 -15.94
CA ASN A 103 -4.55 -8.48 -15.87
C ASN A 103 -3.94 -7.21 -15.23
N ALA A 104 -2.63 -7.24 -15.00
CA ALA A 104 -1.90 -6.12 -14.40
C ALA A 104 -2.02 -4.80 -15.18
N ARG A 105 -2.10 -4.84 -16.52
CA ARG A 105 -2.23 -3.63 -17.36
C ARG A 105 -3.56 -2.94 -17.13
N ASP A 106 -4.66 -3.71 -17.01
CA ASP A 106 -5.99 -3.17 -16.70
C ASP A 106 -5.98 -2.46 -15.34
N LEU A 107 -5.34 -3.08 -14.34
CA LEU A 107 -5.23 -2.51 -12.99
C LEU A 107 -4.40 -1.22 -12.98
N VAL A 108 -3.26 -1.20 -13.67
CA VAL A 108 -2.44 0.01 -13.82
C VAL A 108 -3.26 1.13 -14.48
N GLY A 109 -3.99 0.82 -15.56
CA GLY A 109 -4.83 1.78 -16.26
C GLY A 109 -5.87 2.41 -15.33
N LYS A 110 -6.68 1.58 -14.66
CA LYS A 110 -7.72 2.07 -13.74
C LYS A 110 -7.16 2.82 -12.53
N MET A 111 -6.02 2.39 -11.98
CA MET A 111 -5.37 3.13 -10.89
C MET A 111 -4.89 4.51 -11.34
N LYS A 112 -4.42 4.65 -12.58
CA LYS A 112 -4.04 5.95 -13.14
C LYS A 112 -5.25 6.83 -13.47
N GLU A 113 -6.42 6.25 -13.76
CA GLU A 113 -7.67 7.01 -13.87
C GLU A 113 -8.13 7.56 -12.51
N LEU A 114 -8.02 6.76 -11.43
CA LEU A 114 -8.38 7.20 -10.08
C LEU A 114 -7.35 8.19 -9.48
N TRP A 115 -6.07 8.03 -9.82
CA TRP A 115 -4.97 8.80 -9.28
C TRP A 115 -4.10 9.42 -10.40
N PRO A 116 -4.67 10.30 -11.25
CA PRO A 116 -4.03 10.76 -12.48
C PRO A 116 -2.83 11.66 -12.27
N THR A 117 -2.69 12.23 -11.06
CA THR A 117 -1.59 13.13 -10.72
C THR A 117 -0.41 12.40 -10.09
N ARG A 118 -0.53 11.16 -9.63
CA ARG A 118 0.58 10.49 -8.93
C ARG A 118 1.68 10.11 -9.92
N PHE A 119 2.95 10.33 -9.55
CA PHE A 119 4.11 9.87 -10.33
C PHE A 119 4.65 8.54 -9.78
N ASN A 120 5.75 8.05 -10.35
CA ASN A 120 6.37 6.76 -10.02
C ASN A 120 5.57 5.54 -10.51
N ASP A 121 5.16 5.55 -11.77
CA ASP A 121 4.43 4.45 -12.42
C ASP A 121 5.09 3.08 -12.22
N GLY A 122 6.43 3.03 -12.09
CA GLY A 122 7.17 1.79 -11.83
C GLY A 122 6.68 1.05 -10.58
N ALA A 123 6.41 1.76 -9.48
CA ALA A 123 5.90 1.16 -8.24
C ALA A 123 4.51 0.54 -8.44
N LEU A 124 3.62 1.26 -9.13
CA LEU A 124 2.27 0.76 -9.48
C LEU A 124 2.36 -0.47 -10.40
N ILE A 125 3.22 -0.43 -11.42
CA ILE A 125 3.40 -1.53 -12.37
C ILE A 125 3.90 -2.78 -11.65
N VAL A 126 4.91 -2.66 -10.78
CA VAL A 126 5.45 -3.79 -10.00
C VAL A 126 4.38 -4.37 -9.08
N GLY A 127 3.64 -3.53 -8.35
CA GLY A 127 2.55 -3.97 -7.48
C GLY A 127 1.47 -4.73 -8.25
N ALA A 128 1.02 -4.19 -9.40
CA ALA A 128 0.01 -4.83 -10.23
C ALA A 128 0.48 -6.17 -10.82
N ILE A 129 1.72 -6.24 -11.31
CA ILE A 129 2.30 -7.49 -11.84
C ILE A 129 2.34 -8.56 -10.75
N ASN A 130 2.80 -8.22 -9.55
CA ASN A 130 2.93 -9.20 -8.48
C ASN A 130 1.57 -9.67 -7.97
N ALA A 131 0.58 -8.78 -7.87
CA ALA A 131 -0.79 -9.16 -7.50
C ALA A 131 -1.38 -10.21 -8.46
N PHE A 132 -1.27 -9.99 -9.77
CA PHE A 132 -1.79 -10.95 -10.74
C PHE A 132 -0.98 -12.25 -10.82
N LYS A 133 0.36 -12.18 -10.67
CA LYS A 133 1.20 -13.38 -10.59
C LYS A 133 0.78 -14.30 -9.44
N VAL A 134 0.42 -13.75 -8.28
CA VAL A 134 -0.05 -14.57 -7.14
C VAL A 134 -1.42 -15.18 -7.46
N LYS A 135 -2.37 -14.39 -7.97
CA LYS A 135 -3.71 -14.88 -8.34
C LYS A 135 -3.66 -16.00 -9.38
N GLU A 136 -2.79 -15.87 -10.39
CA GLU A 136 -2.58 -16.93 -11.39
C GLU A 136 -2.02 -18.22 -10.79
N LYS A 137 -1.07 -18.11 -9.85
CA LYS A 137 -0.52 -19.28 -9.13
C LYS A 137 -1.59 -19.96 -8.28
N GLU A 138 -2.43 -19.20 -7.58
CA GLU A 138 -3.53 -19.73 -6.77
C GLU A 138 -4.59 -20.41 -7.63
N ALA A 139 -4.96 -19.81 -8.76
CA ALA A 139 -5.91 -20.41 -9.71
C ALA A 139 -5.39 -21.74 -10.27
N LYS A 140 -4.09 -21.82 -10.63
CA LYS A 140 -3.44 -23.05 -11.07
C LYS A 140 -3.45 -24.14 -9.99
N LYS A 141 -3.14 -23.79 -8.73
CA LYS A 141 -3.18 -24.73 -7.60
C LYS A 141 -4.60 -25.27 -7.36
N LYS A 142 -5.63 -24.43 -7.43
CA LYS A 142 -7.03 -24.85 -7.27
C LYS A 142 -7.46 -25.84 -8.36
N LYS A 143 -7.09 -25.61 -9.63
CA LYS A 143 -7.38 -26.54 -10.73
C LYS A 143 -6.70 -27.90 -10.53
N GLN A 144 -5.41 -27.91 -10.20
CA GLN A 144 -4.66 -29.15 -9.95
C GLN A 144 -5.16 -29.94 -8.73
N GLY A 145 -5.72 -29.27 -7.73
CA GLY A 145 -6.35 -29.95 -6.58
C GLY A 145 -7.71 -30.57 -6.93
N ALA A 146 -8.49 -29.91 -7.79
CA ALA A 146 -9.79 -30.41 -8.25
C ALA A 146 -9.67 -31.59 -9.21
N GLU A 147 -8.61 -31.67 -10.01
CA GLU A 147 -8.35 -32.81 -10.93
C GLU A 147 -7.84 -34.08 -10.22
N LYS A 148 -7.51 -34.00 -8.93
CA LYS A 148 -7.01 -35.11 -8.10
C LYS A 148 -8.06 -35.74 -7.18
N LEU A 149 -9.30 -35.22 -7.21
CA LEU A 149 -10.47 -35.72 -6.48
C LEU A 149 -11.45 -36.39 -7.45
#